data_AF-A0A955T0X0-F1
#
_entry.id   AF-A0A955T0X0-F1
#
_cell.length_a   1.000
_cell.length_b   1.000
_cell.length_c   1.000
_cell.angle_alpha   90.00
_cell.angle_beta   90.00
_cell.angle_gamma   90.00
#
_symmetry.space_group_name_H-M   'P 1'
#
loop_
_entity.id
_entity.type
_entity.pdbx_description
1 polymer ?
#
loop_
_entity_poly.entity_id
_entity_poly.type
_entity_poly.pdbx_seq_one_letter_code
_entity_poly.pdbx_strand_id
1 'polypeptide(L)'
;MNSQNFTSDSFHSDELRNRWTDHFNPPALINDLGCFQVGPDPMAIRNFMFPPFSGKGEATAMLYVNGHHPATDGVEVGYTWYPDRVVRTCQMDGFEIETVTRATASDPAALIHLTIRNPGKESRKATVGIKTAGRLIHTIEGWASIGPEIDTGWASIFTEGHEWDVHPEKWEWDKA
;
A
#
# COMPACT_ATOMS: atom_id res chain seq x y z
N MET A 1 38.73 9.11 -11.40
CA MET A 1 37.50 8.35 -11.09
C MET A 1 36.36 9.05 -11.80
N ASN A 2 35.73 8.42 -12.78
CA ASN A 2 34.52 8.96 -13.39
C ASN A 2 33.40 8.88 -12.35
N SER A 3 32.85 10.03 -11.94
CA SER A 3 31.61 10.07 -11.18
C SER A 3 30.48 9.61 -12.12
N GLN A 4 30.04 8.37 -11.98
CA GLN A 4 28.78 7.97 -12.58
C GLN A 4 27.67 8.74 -11.86
N ASN A 5 26.84 9.45 -12.63
CA ASN A 5 25.65 10.09 -12.11
C ASN A 5 24.62 9.00 -11.81
N PHE A 6 24.48 8.63 -10.54
CA PHE A 6 23.45 7.71 -10.11
C PHE A 6 22.08 8.40 -10.12
N THR A 7 21.09 7.74 -10.68
CA THR A 7 19.68 8.17 -10.61
C THR A 7 18.88 7.13 -9.83
N SER A 8 17.60 7.40 -9.51
CA SER A 8 16.75 6.42 -8.84
C SER A 8 16.67 5.09 -9.62
N ASP A 9 16.69 5.19 -10.95
CA ASP A 9 16.67 4.04 -11.87
C ASP A 9 17.94 3.19 -11.79
N SER A 10 19.00 3.67 -11.14
CA SER A 10 20.22 2.89 -10.91
C SER A 10 20.12 1.93 -9.72
N PHE A 11 19.06 2.02 -8.90
CA PHE A 11 18.92 1.27 -7.64
C PHE A 11 17.63 0.45 -7.55
N HIS A 12 17.14 -0.05 -8.68
CA HIS A 12 15.95 -0.89 -8.69
C HIS A 12 16.25 -2.33 -8.26
N SER A 13 15.25 -3.01 -7.71
CA SER A 13 15.30 -4.46 -7.51
C SER A 13 15.16 -5.19 -8.85
N ASP A 14 15.50 -6.48 -8.88
CA ASP A 14 14.97 -7.36 -9.92
C ASP A 14 13.44 -7.46 -9.82
N GLU A 15 12.78 -7.82 -10.92
CA GLU A 15 11.35 -8.06 -10.91
C GLU A 15 11.03 -9.36 -10.16
N LEU A 16 10.22 -9.23 -9.12
CA LEU A 16 9.69 -10.38 -8.36
C LEU A 16 8.28 -10.65 -8.83
N ARG A 17 7.98 -11.88 -9.25
CA ARG A 17 6.65 -12.26 -9.74
C ARG A 17 5.94 -13.17 -8.76
N ASN A 18 4.74 -12.79 -8.36
CA ASN A 18 3.95 -13.50 -7.35
C ASN A 18 2.47 -13.48 -7.70
N ARG A 19 1.77 -14.55 -7.36
CA ARG A 19 0.31 -14.64 -7.37
C ARG A 19 -0.25 -14.16 -6.03
N TRP A 20 -1.55 -13.92 -6.01
CA TRP A 20 -2.27 -13.50 -4.81
C TRP A 20 -2.09 -14.45 -3.61
N THR A 21 -2.05 -15.76 -3.88
CA THR A 21 -1.99 -16.81 -2.85
C THR A 21 -0.57 -17.09 -2.34
N ASP A 22 0.44 -16.51 -2.99
CA ASP A 22 1.83 -16.80 -2.66
C ASP A 22 2.20 -16.11 -1.35
N HIS A 23 3.04 -16.77 -0.54
CA HIS A 23 3.57 -16.18 0.68
C HIS A 23 4.66 -15.18 0.33
N PHE A 24 4.24 -13.95 0.04
CA PHE A 24 5.10 -12.87 -0.43
C PHE A 24 4.97 -11.65 0.47
N ASN A 25 6.10 -11.00 0.75
CA ASN A 25 6.14 -9.71 1.44
C ASN A 25 6.29 -8.58 0.40
N PRO A 26 5.23 -7.83 0.08
CA PRO A 26 5.29 -6.83 -0.97
C PRO A 26 6.19 -5.64 -0.61
N PRO A 27 6.77 -4.95 -1.62
CA PRO A 27 7.67 -3.83 -1.37
C PRO A 27 7.01 -2.66 -0.62
N ALA A 28 7.80 -1.97 0.19
CA ALA A 28 7.38 -0.78 0.93
C ALA A 28 7.89 0.51 0.29
N LEU A 29 7.16 1.59 0.50
CA LEU A 29 7.59 2.96 0.22
C LEU A 29 7.63 3.74 1.52
N ILE A 30 8.69 4.51 1.69
CA ILE A 30 9.00 5.28 2.89
C ILE A 30 9.45 6.67 2.44
N ASN A 31 9.00 7.69 3.15
CA ASN A 31 9.48 9.05 3.04
C ASN A 31 9.59 9.68 4.44
N ASP A 32 9.90 10.98 4.49
CA ASP A 32 10.06 11.71 5.76
C ASP A 32 8.75 11.84 6.57
N LEU A 33 7.60 11.58 5.94
CA LEU A 33 6.28 11.70 6.56
C LEU A 33 5.76 10.36 7.11
N GLY A 34 6.25 9.23 6.60
CA GLY A 34 5.75 7.92 6.99
C GLY A 34 6.06 6.82 5.98
N CYS A 35 5.30 5.74 6.06
CA CYS A 35 5.47 4.59 5.18
C CYS A 35 4.16 3.88 4.85
N PHE A 36 4.19 3.09 3.78
CA PHE A 36 3.16 2.11 3.45
C PHE A 36 3.75 1.01 2.58
N GLN A 37 3.01 -0.08 2.41
CA GLN A 37 3.36 -1.16 1.50
C GLN A 37 2.39 -1.23 0.33
N VAL A 38 2.86 -1.67 -0.83
CA VAL A 38 1.93 -2.09 -1.88
C VAL A 38 1.21 -3.37 -1.47
N GLY A 39 0.00 -3.59 -1.97
CA GLY A 39 -0.73 -4.84 -1.78
C GLY A 39 -0.48 -5.85 -2.92
N PRO A 40 -0.97 -7.10 -2.77
CA PRO A 40 -0.97 -8.09 -3.84
C PRO A 40 -1.84 -7.71 -5.05
N ASP A 41 -2.85 -6.88 -4.85
CA ASP A 41 -3.62 -6.27 -5.95
C ASP A 41 -2.77 -5.17 -6.62
N PRO A 42 -2.74 -5.04 -7.96
CA PRO A 42 -2.02 -3.98 -8.65
C PRO A 42 -2.40 -2.55 -8.23
N MET A 43 -3.59 -2.31 -7.68
CA MET A 43 -4.04 -1.00 -7.20
C MET A 43 -4.00 -0.85 -5.68
N ALA A 44 -3.76 -1.92 -4.91
CA ALA A 44 -3.79 -1.83 -3.45
C ALA A 44 -2.52 -1.20 -2.88
N ILE A 45 -2.69 -0.46 -1.79
CA ILE A 45 -1.67 -0.25 -0.76
C ILE A 45 -2.22 -0.76 0.59
N ARG A 46 -1.34 -0.93 1.56
CA ARG A 46 -1.65 -1.43 2.91
C ARG A 46 -0.62 -0.91 3.92
N ASN A 47 -0.84 -1.21 5.20
CA ASN A 47 0.07 -0.87 6.30
C ASN A 47 0.44 0.62 6.31
N PHE A 48 -0.55 1.48 6.06
CA PHE A 48 -0.36 2.92 5.95
C PHE A 48 -0.03 3.51 7.32
N MET A 49 1.15 4.10 7.47
CA MET A 49 1.73 4.52 8.75
C MET A 49 2.28 5.93 8.59
N PHE A 50 1.43 6.93 8.83
CA PHE A 50 1.78 8.34 8.78
C PHE A 50 1.22 9.01 10.04
N PRO A 51 2.07 9.47 10.97
CA PRO A 51 1.60 10.06 12.21
C PRO A 51 0.56 11.18 11.98
N PRO A 52 -0.50 11.24 12.80
CA PRO A 52 -0.84 10.39 13.94
C PRO A 52 -1.67 9.13 13.57
N PHE A 53 -1.71 8.73 12.30
CA PHE A 53 -2.56 7.62 11.82
C PHE A 53 -1.78 6.34 11.52
N SER A 54 -2.38 5.21 11.89
CA SER A 54 -1.89 3.88 11.53
C SER A 54 -3.00 3.00 10.97
N GLY A 55 -2.70 2.29 9.88
CA GLY A 55 -3.56 1.30 9.25
C GLY A 55 -3.14 -0.12 9.62
N LYS A 56 -4.07 -0.94 10.11
CA LYS A 56 -3.85 -2.34 10.53
C LYS A 56 -3.68 -3.33 9.36
N GLY A 57 -3.16 -2.87 8.22
CA GLY A 57 -2.84 -3.72 7.08
C GLY A 57 -3.99 -4.12 6.16
N GLU A 58 -5.13 -3.43 6.28
CA GLU A 58 -6.21 -3.52 5.29
C GLU A 58 -5.73 -3.02 3.91
N ALA A 59 -6.06 -3.76 2.87
CA ALA A 59 -5.76 -3.37 1.49
C ALA A 59 -6.77 -2.32 1.02
N THR A 60 -6.28 -1.21 0.46
CA THR A 60 -7.13 -0.05 0.17
C THR A 60 -7.91 -0.13 -1.14
N ALA A 61 -7.53 -1.02 -2.05
CA ALA A 61 -8.16 -1.11 -3.36
C ALA A 61 -8.13 -2.54 -3.93
N MET A 62 -9.07 -2.82 -4.82
CA MET A 62 -9.10 -4.03 -5.65
C MET A 62 -9.42 -3.60 -7.09
N LEU A 63 -8.57 -4.01 -8.03
CA LEU A 63 -8.73 -3.71 -9.45
C LEU A 63 -9.59 -4.78 -10.12
N TYR A 64 -10.58 -4.32 -10.89
CA TYR A 64 -11.40 -5.15 -11.75
C TYR A 64 -11.26 -4.69 -13.20
N VAL A 65 -10.97 -5.61 -14.10
CA VAL A 65 -11.05 -5.39 -15.56
C VAL A 65 -12.10 -6.35 -16.10
N ASN A 66 -13.08 -5.83 -16.82
CA ASN A 66 -14.30 -6.54 -17.28
C ASN A 66 -15.02 -7.35 -16.18
N GLY A 67 -14.92 -6.91 -14.92
CA GLY A 67 -15.53 -7.59 -13.78
C GLY A 67 -14.66 -8.71 -13.18
N HIS A 68 -13.49 -8.97 -13.74
CA HIS A 68 -12.54 -9.98 -13.27
C HIS A 68 -11.47 -9.35 -12.37
N HIS A 69 -11.04 -10.10 -11.36
CA HIS A 69 -10.05 -9.67 -10.38
C HIS A 69 -8.79 -10.55 -10.45
N PRO A 70 -7.57 -10.00 -10.29
CA PRO A 70 -6.33 -10.76 -10.42
C PRO A 70 -6.27 -12.03 -9.58
N ALA A 71 -6.79 -11.99 -8.36
CA ALA A 71 -6.82 -13.15 -7.46
C ALA A 71 -7.70 -14.30 -7.97
N THR A 72 -8.84 -13.99 -8.60
CA THR A 72 -9.78 -14.99 -9.11
C THR A 72 -9.21 -15.71 -10.32
N ASP A 73 -8.47 -14.98 -11.16
CA ASP A 73 -7.92 -15.50 -12.41
C ASP A 73 -6.49 -16.05 -12.26
N GLY A 74 -5.96 -16.11 -11.03
CA GLY A 74 -4.61 -16.60 -10.76
C GLY A 74 -3.51 -15.76 -11.44
N VAL A 75 -3.80 -14.48 -11.69
CA VAL A 75 -2.90 -13.56 -12.38
C VAL A 75 -1.63 -13.38 -11.56
N GLU A 76 -0.51 -13.51 -12.24
CA GLU A 76 0.81 -13.26 -11.70
C GLU A 76 1.16 -11.79 -11.86
N VAL A 77 1.53 -11.14 -10.76
CA VAL A 77 1.89 -9.73 -10.72
C VAL A 77 3.40 -9.63 -10.51
N GLY A 78 4.07 -8.88 -11.38
CA GLY A 78 5.47 -8.49 -11.23
C GLY A 78 5.60 -7.26 -10.36
N TYR A 79 6.60 -7.22 -9.50
CA TYR A 79 6.91 -6.13 -8.58
C TYR A 79 8.36 -5.71 -8.78
N THR A 80 8.60 -4.45 -9.12
CA THR A 80 9.93 -3.85 -9.19
C THR A 80 9.96 -2.66 -8.23
N TRP A 81 10.81 -2.74 -7.21
CA TRP A 81 11.01 -1.65 -6.27
C TRP A 81 12.11 -0.71 -6.78
N TYR A 82 11.90 0.59 -6.57
CA TYR A 82 12.88 1.64 -6.76
C TYR A 82 12.87 2.50 -5.49
N PRO A 83 13.93 3.30 -5.23
CA PRO A 83 13.96 4.19 -4.08
C PRO A 83 12.77 5.16 -3.99
N ASP A 84 12.20 5.56 -5.12
CA ASP A 84 11.15 6.57 -5.20
C ASP A 84 9.75 6.03 -5.57
N ARG A 85 9.65 4.75 -5.96
CA ARG A 85 8.41 4.16 -6.48
C ARG A 85 8.43 2.63 -6.45
N VAL A 86 7.24 2.05 -6.54
CA VAL A 86 7.07 0.63 -6.87
C VAL A 86 6.31 0.53 -8.17
N VAL A 87 6.88 -0.20 -9.13
CA VAL A 87 6.22 -0.51 -10.40
C VAL A 87 5.67 -1.92 -10.30
N ARG A 88 4.38 -2.09 -10.63
CA ARG A 88 3.75 -3.40 -10.74
C ARG A 88 3.26 -3.62 -12.16
N THR A 89 3.47 -4.81 -12.70
CA THR A 89 2.98 -5.19 -14.03
C THR A 89 2.22 -6.50 -13.98
N CYS A 90 1.17 -6.64 -14.77
CA CYS A 90 0.51 -7.92 -15.01
C CYS A 90 -0.24 -7.92 -16.34
N GLN A 91 -0.74 -9.09 -16.73
CA GLN A 91 -1.67 -9.22 -17.85
C GLN A 91 -3.00 -9.80 -17.36
N MET A 92 -4.11 -9.18 -17.74
CA MET A 92 -5.46 -9.60 -17.37
C MET A 92 -6.41 -9.27 -18.52
N ASP A 93 -7.27 -10.22 -18.89
CA ASP A 93 -8.22 -10.09 -20.01
C ASP A 93 -7.59 -9.64 -21.34
N GLY A 94 -6.32 -9.99 -21.57
CA GLY A 94 -5.57 -9.58 -22.74
C GLY A 94 -5.20 -8.09 -22.78
N PHE A 95 -5.28 -7.39 -21.65
CA PHE A 95 -4.70 -6.07 -21.44
C PHE A 95 -3.42 -6.17 -20.62
N GLU A 96 -2.46 -5.30 -20.94
CA GLU A 96 -1.29 -5.06 -20.10
C GLU A 96 -1.62 -3.99 -19.07
N ILE A 97 -1.41 -4.33 -17.80
CA ILE A 97 -1.68 -3.44 -16.67
C ILE A 97 -0.33 -3.07 -16.06
N GLU A 98 -0.11 -1.78 -15.90
CA GLU A 98 1.03 -1.23 -15.20
C GLU A 98 0.53 -0.27 -14.13
N THR A 99 1.09 -0.37 -12.92
CA THR A 99 0.88 0.65 -11.89
C THR A 99 2.20 1.17 -11.38
N VAL A 100 2.27 2.49 -11.18
CA VAL A 100 3.40 3.15 -10.54
C VAL A 100 2.90 3.78 -9.25
N THR A 101 3.39 3.27 -8.14
CA THR A 101 3.01 3.73 -6.79
C THR A 101 4.13 4.56 -6.19
N ARG A 102 3.80 5.71 -5.60
CA ARG A 102 4.75 6.66 -4.99
C ARG A 102 4.21 7.18 -3.67
N ALA A 103 5.09 7.41 -2.70
CA ALA A 103 4.77 8.26 -1.56
C ALA A 103 4.86 9.74 -2.00
N THR A 104 3.88 10.56 -1.64
CA THR A 104 3.91 11.99 -2.00
C THR A 104 4.93 12.76 -1.16
N ALA A 105 5.54 13.80 -1.71
CA ALA A 105 6.57 14.56 -0.99
C ALA A 105 6.01 15.46 0.11
N SER A 106 4.83 16.04 -0.10
CA SER A 106 4.30 17.13 0.75
C SER A 106 3.17 16.71 1.68
N ASP A 107 2.48 15.63 1.35
CA ASP A 107 1.28 15.16 2.05
C ASP A 107 1.46 13.70 2.52
N PRO A 108 0.83 13.30 3.63
CA PRO A 108 0.78 11.91 4.05
C PRO A 108 -0.18 11.13 3.15
N ALA A 109 0.26 10.87 1.92
CA ALA A 109 -0.54 10.23 0.89
C ALA A 109 0.30 9.32 -0.02
N ALA A 110 -0.41 8.43 -0.70
CA ALA A 110 0.12 7.58 -1.74
C ALA A 110 -0.52 7.94 -3.07
N LEU A 111 0.29 8.06 -4.12
CA LEU A 111 -0.15 8.24 -5.48
C LEU A 111 0.03 6.93 -6.24
N ILE A 112 -1.02 6.47 -6.93
CA ILE A 112 -0.98 5.30 -7.79
C ILE A 112 -1.41 5.71 -9.19
N HIS A 113 -0.51 5.62 -10.16
CA HIS A 113 -0.81 5.84 -11.56
C HIS A 113 -1.09 4.49 -12.22
N LEU A 114 -2.32 4.28 -12.66
CA LEU A 114 -2.76 3.10 -13.43
C LEU A 114 -2.65 3.37 -14.93
N THR A 115 -1.91 2.52 -15.64
CA THR A 115 -1.88 2.47 -17.10
C THR A 115 -2.42 1.13 -17.57
N ILE A 116 -3.38 1.16 -18.48
CA ILE A 116 -3.92 -0.05 -19.13
C ILE A 116 -3.67 0.08 -20.63
N ARG A 117 -2.96 -0.89 -21.20
CA ARG A 117 -2.62 -0.93 -22.63
C ARG A 117 -3.30 -2.13 -23.29
N ASN A 118 -3.84 -1.90 -24.49
CA ASN A 118 -4.25 -2.96 -25.39
C ASN A 118 -3.07 -3.27 -26.32
N PRO A 119 -2.37 -4.40 -26.16
CA PRO A 119 -1.23 -4.75 -27.03
C PRO A 119 -1.68 -5.18 -28.43
N GLY A 120 -2.97 -5.49 -28.61
CA GLY A 120 -3.54 -5.90 -29.89
C GLY A 120 -3.72 -4.72 -30.86
N LYS A 121 -3.78 -5.05 -32.16
CA LYS A 121 -4.06 -4.07 -33.23
C LYS A 121 -5.54 -3.69 -33.33
N GLU A 122 -6.42 -4.54 -32.81
CA GLU A 122 -7.87 -4.33 -32.83
C GLU A 122 -8.32 -3.50 -31.64
N SER A 123 -9.26 -2.58 -31.86
CA SER A 123 -9.87 -1.80 -30.79
C SER A 123 -10.72 -2.71 -29.89
N ARG A 124 -10.47 -2.66 -28.59
CA ARG A 124 -11.19 -3.42 -27.55
C ARG A 124 -11.82 -2.47 -26.55
N LYS A 125 -13.01 -2.81 -26.06
CA LYS A 125 -13.62 -2.13 -24.91
C LYS A 125 -13.14 -2.81 -23.64
N ALA A 126 -12.76 -2.01 -22.64
CA ALA A 126 -12.45 -2.46 -21.30
C ALA A 126 -13.38 -1.75 -20.33
N THR A 127 -14.01 -2.50 -19.43
CA THR A 127 -14.68 -1.91 -18.26
C THR A 127 -13.72 -1.98 -17.09
N VAL A 128 -13.37 -0.84 -16.52
CA VAL A 128 -12.42 -0.75 -15.40
C VAL A 128 -13.19 -0.36 -14.14
N GLY A 129 -13.06 -1.17 -13.10
CA GLY A 129 -13.63 -0.92 -11.78
C GLY A 129 -12.53 -0.92 -10.73
N ILE A 130 -12.62 0.01 -9.78
CA ILE A 130 -11.74 0.02 -8.61
C ILE A 130 -12.65 0.04 -7.40
N LYS A 131 -12.60 -1.04 -6.60
CA LYS A 131 -13.28 -1.07 -5.32
C LYS A 131 -12.31 -0.55 -4.27
N THR A 132 -12.67 0.53 -3.59
CA THR A 132 -11.84 1.11 -2.53
C THR A 132 -12.40 0.79 -1.15
N ALA A 133 -11.51 0.54 -0.20
CA ALA A 133 -11.80 0.42 1.23
C ALA A 133 -10.67 1.11 2.00
N GLY A 134 -10.91 1.45 3.27
CA GLY A 134 -9.88 2.08 4.07
C GLY A 134 -10.32 2.25 5.50
N ARG A 135 -9.41 1.90 6.40
CA ARG A 135 -9.55 2.15 7.82
C ARG A 135 -8.20 2.57 8.39
N LEU A 136 -8.22 3.69 9.09
CA LEU A 136 -7.09 4.20 9.86
C LEU A 136 -7.52 4.34 11.32
N ILE A 137 -6.56 4.20 12.22
CA ILE A 137 -6.72 4.47 13.64
C ILE A 137 -5.91 5.72 13.95
N HIS A 138 -6.51 6.64 14.67
CA HIS A 138 -5.83 7.79 15.24
C HIS A 138 -5.10 7.35 16.52
N THR A 139 -3.78 7.24 16.45
CA THR A 139 -2.92 6.82 17.55
C THR A 139 -2.40 8.06 18.27
N ILE A 140 -3.10 8.44 19.34
CA ILE A 140 -2.88 9.67 20.13
C ILE A 140 -1.64 9.58 21.03
N GLU A 141 -1.16 8.37 21.32
CA GLU A 141 -0.03 8.10 22.23
C GLU A 141 1.27 7.70 21.51
N GLY A 142 1.44 8.21 20.28
CA GLY A 142 2.58 7.87 19.43
C GLY A 142 2.51 6.43 18.90
N TRP A 143 3.64 5.93 18.38
CA TRP A 143 3.79 4.58 17.81
C TRP A 143 3.39 3.44 18.79
N ALA A 144 3.10 3.76 20.05
CA ALA A 144 2.74 2.85 21.13
C ALA A 144 1.22 2.61 21.30
N SER A 145 0.35 3.28 20.53
CA SER A 145 -1.10 3.03 20.67
C SER A 145 -1.47 1.70 20.01
N ILE A 146 -1.55 0.68 20.87
CA ILE A 146 -2.08 -0.65 20.62
C ILE A 146 -3.55 -0.49 20.23
N GLY A 147 -3.87 -0.48 18.94
CA GLY A 147 -5.26 -0.67 18.52
C GLY A 147 -5.73 -2.05 19.01
N PRO A 148 -7.02 -2.26 19.31
CA PRO A 148 -7.50 -3.44 20.07
C PRO A 148 -6.86 -4.74 19.59
N GLU A 149 -6.14 -5.41 20.49
CA GLU A 149 -5.60 -6.75 20.27
C GLU A 149 -6.74 -7.76 20.24
N ILE A 150 -6.57 -8.82 19.45
CA ILE A 150 -7.22 -10.09 19.81
C ILE A 150 -6.49 -10.51 21.08
N ASP A 151 -7.20 -10.53 22.21
CA ASP A 151 -6.66 -11.02 23.48
C ASP A 151 -6.07 -12.42 23.25
N THR A 152 -4.74 -12.50 23.25
CA THR A 152 -4.01 -13.77 23.21
C THR A 152 -3.52 -14.18 24.61
N GLY A 153 -3.92 -13.46 25.67
CA GLY A 153 -3.64 -13.81 27.06
C GLY A 153 -2.17 -13.65 27.51
N TRP A 154 -1.26 -13.25 26.62
CA TRP A 154 0.17 -13.14 26.94
C TRP A 154 0.59 -11.75 27.44
N ALA A 155 -0.05 -10.68 26.96
CA ALA A 155 0.29 -9.30 27.35
C ALA A 155 -0.17 -8.94 28.78
N SER A 156 -1.24 -9.58 29.27
CA SER A 156 -1.83 -9.33 30.59
C SER A 156 -0.98 -9.82 31.77
N ILE A 157 0.13 -10.53 31.52
CA ILE A 157 1.05 -11.02 32.56
C ILE A 157 2.01 -9.93 33.04
N PHE A 158 2.23 -8.86 32.25
CA PHE A 158 3.27 -7.86 32.54
C PHE A 158 2.75 -6.44 32.79
N THR A 159 1.45 -6.18 32.65
CA THR A 159 0.87 -4.86 32.86
C THR A 159 -0.21 -4.90 33.93
N GLU A 160 0.23 -4.94 35.20
CA GLU A 160 -0.62 -4.47 36.30
C GLU A 160 -0.71 -2.94 36.24
N GLY A 161 -1.94 -2.43 36.12
CA GLY A 161 -2.35 -1.11 36.59
C GLY A 161 -1.67 0.10 35.94
N HIS A 162 -2.28 0.63 34.88
CA HIS A 162 -2.00 2.02 34.50
C HIS A 162 -3.29 2.70 33.99
N GLU A 163 -3.86 3.57 34.83
CA GLU A 163 -4.87 4.55 34.44
C GLU A 163 -4.21 5.62 33.57
N TRP A 164 -4.49 5.63 32.27
CA TRP A 164 -4.10 6.71 31.34
C TRP A 164 -5.35 7.29 30.69
N ASP A 165 -6.10 8.11 31.42
CA ASP A 165 -7.30 8.74 30.87
C ASP A 165 -7.50 10.17 31.40
N VAL A 166 -6.49 11.05 31.24
CA VAL A 166 -6.77 12.49 31.17
C VAL A 166 -5.66 13.23 30.39
N HIS A 167 -5.92 13.62 29.13
CA HIS A 167 -5.15 14.67 28.46
C HIS A 167 -6.05 15.89 28.17
N PRO A 168 -5.70 17.10 28.65
CA PRO A 168 -6.60 18.25 28.70
C PRO A 168 -6.62 19.13 27.43
N GLU A 169 -6.11 18.66 26.28
CA GLU A 169 -5.81 19.53 25.14
C GLU A 169 -6.57 19.09 23.88
N LYS A 170 -7.75 19.68 23.65
CA LYS A 170 -8.55 19.48 22.43
C LYS A 170 -7.94 20.29 21.29
N TRP A 171 -7.44 19.61 20.26
CA TRP A 171 -6.92 20.25 19.04
C TRP A 171 -8.05 20.63 18.07
N GLU A 172 -7.83 21.66 17.25
CA GLU A 172 -8.86 22.33 16.42
C GLU A 172 -9.49 21.48 15.31
N TRP A 173 -8.98 20.28 15.03
CA TRP A 173 -9.50 19.40 13.97
C TRP A 173 -10.71 18.54 14.40
N ASP A 174 -11.11 18.58 15.67
CA ASP A 174 -12.31 17.90 16.20
C ASP A 174 -13.63 18.65 15.96
N LYS A 175 -13.64 19.68 15.11
CA LYS A 175 -14.82 20.53 14.86
C LYS A 175 -15.42 20.41 13.46
N ALA A 176 -15.10 19.36 12.71
CA ALA A 176 -15.70 19.08 11.40
C ALA A 176 -16.71 17.92 11.48
#